data_AF-A0AAV1KBM2-F1
#
_entry.id   AF-A0AAV1KBM2-F1
#
_cell.length_a   1.000
_cell.length_b   1.000
_cell.length_c   1.000
_cell.angle_alpha   90.00
_cell.angle_beta   90.00
_cell.angle_gamma   90.00
#
_symmetry.space_group_name_H-M   'P 1'
#
loop_
_entity.id
_entity.type
_entity.pdbx_description
1 polymer ?
#
loop_
_entity_poly.entity_id
_entity_poly.type
_entity_poly.pdbx_seq_one_letter_code
_entity_poly.pdbx_strand_id
1 'polypeptide(L)'
;MGDDLLQDIENTQTQTQKSQVDWSQPTTPSFIPNIWGRLYSTKVSLNEKYCWKSAGKEFIPYYDLIQPEFTLGRAIHCSFVIKKDIFNNNIIKSVSKQHFLLRRNLLEPLSPAVITDLSSNGTYVNGEKIGKGQSRVLDDNDKIGVTHPKVEIFIYKDLLKSEQDKVPKEISKKYYISKILGQGGCGVVKLVYDKTKCTQYAMKIIKKSRFTNGQINNLNDPQKITNEVNIMKALRHPCIVSTKEVFDSPDSVYIVLELMQGGELFDRISKQGQLSEQLTRFFFRQIVLAVKYLHSQGITHRDLKPENVLLESKEEETLVKITDFGLSKFVGENSFMKTMCGTPLYLAPEVLRANGQNCYGPEVDVWSLGVIFFICLSGYLPFSPDYKNLTLREQILRGQYKFSAAHWKKISLPAKLLMKRMLTVNVDKRITLDEILNHSWMQDPIVIMKIERLLIESMQVKDFSQLTVYQNSDEENNSDSVTARHVTTAKRALSDIYSSCEPIPKKLRIDTCKIQNDDTRSTNSYGSEE
;
A
#
# COMPACT_ATOMS: atom_id res chain seq x y z
N MET A 1 17.47 -79.61 -32.05
CA MET A 1 18.74 -79.90 -31.36
C MET A 1 19.18 -78.62 -30.70
N GLY A 2 19.30 -78.62 -29.36
CA GLY A 2 19.86 -77.54 -28.54
C GLY A 2 18.85 -76.43 -28.23
N ASP A 3 18.28 -76.30 -27.02
CA ASP A 3 18.91 -75.82 -25.74
C ASP A 3 19.11 -74.29 -25.80
N ASP A 4 18.76 -73.42 -24.86
CA ASP A 4 18.39 -73.45 -23.43
C ASP A 4 17.63 -72.13 -23.15
N LEU A 5 16.48 -72.13 -22.47
CA LEU A 5 16.28 -72.07 -21.01
C LEU A 5 16.76 -70.75 -20.35
N LEU A 6 15.77 -69.92 -19.99
CA LEU A 6 15.86 -68.81 -19.05
C LEU A 6 15.61 -69.33 -17.62
N GLN A 7 16.62 -69.19 -16.77
CA GLN A 7 16.67 -69.41 -15.31
C GLN A 7 17.84 -68.54 -14.82
N ASP A 8 17.88 -67.85 -13.68
CA ASP A 8 17.30 -67.95 -12.33
C ASP A 8 17.23 -66.51 -11.72
N ILE A 9 16.62 -66.15 -10.59
CA ILE A 9 16.66 -66.75 -9.24
C ILE A 9 15.40 -66.33 -8.43
N GLU A 10 14.99 -67.29 -7.61
CA GLU A 10 13.88 -67.41 -6.67
C GLU A 10 13.94 -66.63 -5.33
N ASN A 11 12.73 -66.56 -4.71
CA ASN A 11 12.37 -66.63 -3.27
C ASN A 11 12.75 -65.47 -2.31
N THR A 12 11.81 -64.86 -1.57
CA THR A 12 11.13 -65.49 -0.41
C THR A 12 9.83 -64.76 -0.03
N GLN A 13 8.81 -65.55 0.37
CA GLN A 13 7.46 -65.16 0.83
C GLN A 13 7.36 -64.86 2.34
N THR A 14 6.14 -64.46 2.75
CA THR A 14 5.44 -64.55 4.08
C THR A 14 5.31 -63.23 4.85
N GLN A 15 4.20 -62.86 5.49
CA GLN A 15 2.83 -63.40 5.69
C GLN A 15 2.00 -62.22 6.28
N THR A 16 0.74 -62.04 5.88
CA THR A 16 -0.21 -61.18 6.63
C THR A 16 -1.51 -61.93 6.85
N GLN A 17 -1.74 -62.36 8.09
CA GLN A 17 -3.02 -62.90 8.55
C GLN A 17 -3.94 -61.78 9.05
N LYS A 18 -5.21 -61.87 8.68
CA LYS A 18 -6.33 -61.10 9.21
C LYS A 18 -6.72 -61.62 10.60
N SER A 19 -7.06 -60.72 11.50
CA SER A 19 -8.14 -60.95 12.47
C SER A 19 -8.89 -59.64 12.73
N GLN A 20 -10.21 -59.70 12.56
CA GLN A 20 -11.19 -58.67 12.88
C GLN A 20 -11.23 -58.43 14.38
N VAL A 21 -11.32 -57.16 14.78
CA VAL A 21 -12.18 -56.73 15.89
C VAL A 21 -12.93 -55.49 15.41
N ASP A 22 -14.22 -55.66 15.17
CA ASP A 22 -15.19 -54.58 15.07
C ASP A 22 -15.78 -54.38 16.47
N TRP A 23 -15.82 -53.14 16.97
CA TRP A 23 -16.98 -52.50 17.58
C TRP A 23 -16.69 -51.03 17.91
N SER A 24 -17.44 -50.16 17.23
CA SER A 24 -18.08 -48.94 17.75
C SER A 24 -17.24 -47.66 17.95
N GLN A 25 -17.56 -46.68 17.09
CA GLN A 25 -17.83 -45.24 17.32
C GLN A 25 -17.11 -44.39 16.26
N PRO A 26 -17.81 -43.63 15.40
CA PRO A 26 -17.16 -42.59 14.63
C PRO A 26 -16.75 -41.51 15.63
N THR A 27 -15.46 -41.46 15.97
CA THR A 27 -14.89 -40.27 16.60
C THR A 27 -15.00 -39.14 15.59
N THR A 28 -16.10 -38.41 15.69
CA THR A 28 -16.20 -37.05 15.18
C THR A 28 -14.91 -36.34 15.63
N PRO A 29 -14.15 -35.69 14.73
CA PRO A 29 -13.10 -34.81 15.19
C PRO A 29 -13.81 -33.76 16.04
N SER A 30 -13.55 -33.81 17.34
CA SER A 30 -14.00 -32.80 18.28
C SER A 30 -13.64 -31.46 17.66
N PHE A 31 -14.65 -30.64 17.39
CA PHE A 31 -14.47 -29.30 16.85
C PHE A 31 -13.59 -28.55 17.84
N ILE A 32 -12.28 -28.48 17.59
CA ILE A 32 -11.37 -27.68 18.40
C ILE A 32 -11.70 -26.24 18.03
N PRO A 33 -12.31 -25.46 18.94
CA PRO A 33 -12.66 -24.08 18.63
C PRO A 33 -11.37 -23.32 18.31
N ASN A 34 -11.39 -22.55 17.23
CA ASN A 34 -10.25 -21.73 16.84
C ASN A 34 -10.10 -20.55 17.82
N ILE A 35 -9.25 -20.70 18.83
CA ILE A 35 -9.00 -19.67 19.84
C ILE A 35 -8.05 -18.64 19.23
N TRP A 36 -8.57 -17.43 19.02
CA TRP A 36 -7.80 -16.36 18.39
C TRP A 36 -7.06 -15.47 19.40
N GLY A 37 -7.37 -15.58 20.68
CA GLY A 37 -6.71 -14.83 21.74
C GLY A 37 -7.05 -15.35 23.13
N ARG A 38 -6.31 -14.89 24.13
CA ARG A 38 -6.53 -15.29 25.53
C ARG A 38 -6.37 -14.11 26.48
N LEU A 39 -7.27 -13.98 27.44
CA LEU A 39 -7.20 -12.97 28.49
C LEU A 39 -6.73 -13.63 29.78
N TYR A 40 -5.51 -13.38 30.22
CA TYR A 40 -4.96 -13.90 31.46
C TYR A 40 -5.29 -12.99 32.63
N SER A 41 -5.89 -13.55 33.68
CA SER A 41 -6.23 -12.79 34.89
C SER A 41 -4.96 -12.29 35.59
N THR A 42 -4.87 -10.99 35.84
CA THR A 42 -3.74 -10.39 36.55
C THR A 42 -3.78 -10.69 38.05
N LYS A 43 -2.62 -10.72 38.72
CA LYS A 43 -2.55 -10.77 40.19
C LYS A 43 -2.17 -9.41 40.79
N VAL A 44 -2.83 -8.32 40.37
CA VAL A 44 -2.40 -6.96 40.74
C VAL A 44 -3.21 -6.39 41.91
N SER A 45 -2.50 -5.74 42.84
CA SER A 45 -3.03 -5.16 44.07
C SER A 45 -3.24 -3.65 43.93
N LEU A 46 -4.33 -3.14 44.52
CA LEU A 46 -4.48 -1.73 44.86
C LEU A 46 -4.36 -1.63 46.38
N ASN A 47 -3.33 -0.93 46.86
CA ASN A 47 -3.03 -0.80 48.30
C ASN A 47 -2.90 -2.17 48.99
N GLU A 48 -2.13 -3.10 48.40
CA GLU A 48 -1.90 -4.47 48.90
C GLU A 48 -3.14 -5.39 48.91
N LYS A 49 -4.27 -4.96 48.33
CA LYS A 49 -5.46 -5.80 48.11
C LYS A 49 -5.58 -6.18 46.63
N TYR A 50 -5.45 -7.47 46.32
CA TYR A 50 -5.64 -8.02 44.98
C TYR A 50 -7.01 -7.65 44.40
N CYS A 51 -7.07 -7.30 43.11
CA CYS A 51 -8.34 -6.99 42.42
C CYS A 51 -9.30 -8.19 42.41
N TRP A 52 -8.70 -9.38 42.27
CA TRP A 52 -9.33 -10.69 42.35
C TRP A 52 -9.37 -11.15 43.80
N LYS A 53 -10.52 -11.65 44.25
CA LYS A 53 -10.59 -12.26 45.58
C LYS A 53 -9.75 -13.53 45.60
N SER A 54 -8.80 -13.62 46.53
CA SER A 54 -8.08 -14.85 46.80
C SER A 54 -9.01 -15.79 47.56
N ALA A 55 -9.73 -16.67 46.86
CA ALA A 55 -10.56 -17.68 47.50
C ALA A 55 -10.54 -18.96 46.65
N GLY A 56 -10.23 -20.08 47.30
CA GLY A 56 -10.08 -21.37 46.67
C GLY A 56 -11.29 -21.80 45.82
N LYS A 57 -10.97 -22.66 44.84
CA LYS A 57 -11.83 -23.40 43.89
C LYS A 57 -12.24 -22.73 42.57
N GLU A 58 -12.27 -21.40 42.41
CA GLU A 58 -12.68 -20.80 41.11
C GLU A 58 -11.84 -19.57 40.67
N PHE A 59 -10.51 -19.63 40.82
CA PHE A 59 -9.65 -18.69 40.10
C PHE A 59 -9.62 -19.09 38.62
N ILE A 60 -10.19 -18.24 37.75
CA ILE A 60 -10.09 -18.41 36.29
C ILE A 60 -8.72 -17.84 35.87
N PRO A 61 -7.72 -18.68 35.53
CA PRO A 61 -6.39 -18.19 35.18
C PRO A 61 -6.41 -17.43 33.86
N TYR A 62 -7.32 -17.81 32.96
CA TYR A 62 -7.50 -17.18 31.68
C TYR A 62 -8.89 -17.42 31.07
N TYR A 63 -9.27 -16.59 30.11
CA TYR A 63 -10.46 -16.74 29.28
C TYR A 63 -10.05 -16.88 27.81
N ASP A 64 -10.52 -17.94 27.14
CA ASP A 64 -10.26 -18.17 25.71
C ASP A 64 -11.23 -17.37 24.85
N LEU A 65 -10.69 -16.58 23.92
CA LEU A 65 -11.45 -15.78 22.98
C LEU A 65 -11.67 -16.60 21.71
N ILE A 66 -12.90 -17.10 21.55
CA ILE A 66 -13.33 -17.94 20.42
C ILE A 66 -14.29 -17.15 19.52
N GLN A 67 -15.26 -16.46 20.14
CA GLN A 67 -16.23 -15.64 19.42
C GLN A 67 -15.58 -14.35 18.89
N PRO A 68 -16.06 -13.78 17.78
CA PRO A 68 -15.50 -12.55 17.21
C PRO A 68 -15.65 -11.35 18.13
N GLU A 69 -16.59 -11.40 19.08
CA GLU A 69 -16.87 -10.37 20.07
C GLU A 69 -16.80 -10.94 21.49
N PHE A 70 -16.22 -10.15 22.39
CA PHE A 70 -16.15 -10.41 23.82
C PHE A 70 -16.50 -9.14 24.58
N THR A 71 -17.45 -9.22 25.50
CA THR A 71 -17.87 -8.08 26.31
C THR A 71 -17.62 -8.35 27.79
N LEU A 72 -17.20 -7.30 28.50
CA LEU A 72 -17.03 -7.34 29.93
C LEU A 72 -17.87 -6.26 30.60
N GLY A 73 -18.55 -6.60 31.69
CA GLY A 73 -19.34 -5.64 32.46
C GLY A 73 -20.13 -6.29 33.59
N ARG A 74 -21.03 -5.52 34.21
CA ARG A 74 -21.94 -6.03 35.25
C ARG A 74 -23.22 -6.68 34.73
N ALA A 75 -23.57 -6.44 33.47
CA ALA A 75 -24.80 -6.97 32.90
C ALA A 75 -24.68 -8.47 32.63
N ILE A 76 -25.77 -9.20 32.83
CA ILE A 76 -25.82 -10.66 32.69
C ILE A 76 -25.54 -11.17 31.27
N HIS A 77 -25.70 -10.32 30.25
CA HIS A 77 -25.45 -10.66 28.85
C HIS A 77 -24.00 -10.43 28.42
N CYS A 78 -23.13 -9.93 29.30
CA CYS A 78 -21.71 -9.80 28.98
C CYS A 78 -21.06 -11.19 28.88
N SER A 79 -20.10 -11.35 27.95
CA SER A 79 -19.31 -12.58 27.82
C SER A 79 -18.56 -12.92 29.10
N PHE A 80 -18.11 -11.89 29.82
CA PHE A 80 -17.55 -11.99 31.16
C PHE A 80 -18.26 -11.03 32.12
N VAL A 81 -19.00 -11.60 33.06
CA VAL A 81 -19.78 -10.83 34.04
C VAL A 81 -18.95 -10.61 35.30
N ILE A 82 -18.66 -9.35 35.63
CA ILE A 82 -18.01 -8.97 36.88
C ILE A 82 -19.03 -9.10 38.02
N LYS A 83 -18.77 -10.05 38.93
CA LYS A 83 -19.63 -10.40 40.07
C LYS A 83 -18.87 -10.30 41.41
N LYS A 84 -19.62 -10.25 42.52
CA LYS A 84 -19.13 -10.04 43.91
C LYS A 84 -18.32 -11.19 44.48
N ASP A 85 -18.55 -12.39 44.00
CA ASP A 85 -17.77 -13.60 44.26
C ASP A 85 -16.32 -13.48 43.73
N ILE A 86 -16.14 -12.86 42.56
CA ILE A 86 -14.84 -12.81 41.87
C ILE A 86 -14.03 -11.54 42.20
N PHE A 87 -14.69 -10.38 42.34
CA PHE A 87 -14.04 -9.07 42.50
C PHE A 87 -14.35 -8.38 43.84
N ASN A 88 -13.46 -7.51 44.29
CA ASN A 88 -13.70 -6.64 45.44
C ASN A 88 -14.88 -5.68 45.20
N ASN A 89 -15.72 -5.50 46.23
CA ASN A 89 -16.95 -4.70 46.15
C ASN A 89 -16.74 -3.25 45.65
N ASN A 90 -15.58 -2.66 45.95
CA ASN A 90 -15.27 -1.28 45.55
C ASN A 90 -15.08 -1.14 44.03
N ILE A 91 -14.51 -2.15 43.37
CA ILE A 91 -14.31 -2.15 41.91
C ILE A 91 -15.65 -2.31 41.21
N ILE A 92 -16.50 -3.22 41.71
CA ILE A 92 -17.78 -3.57 41.08
C ILE A 92 -18.69 -2.35 40.94
N LYS A 93 -18.79 -1.51 41.98
CA LYS A 93 -19.62 -0.28 41.93
C LYS A 93 -19.19 0.67 40.81
N SER A 94 -17.91 0.67 40.46
CA SER A 94 -17.32 1.55 39.47
C SER A 94 -17.31 0.96 38.06
N VAL A 95 -17.60 -0.33 37.89
CA VAL A 95 -17.67 -0.96 36.56
C VAL A 95 -19.04 -0.68 35.93
N SER A 96 -19.07 -0.23 34.66
CA SER A 96 -20.32 -0.05 33.89
C SER A 96 -21.08 -1.36 33.61
N LYS A 97 -22.37 -1.25 33.21
CA LYS A 97 -23.19 -2.42 32.80
C LYS A 97 -22.49 -3.22 31.69
N GLN A 98 -21.98 -2.51 30.69
CA GLN A 98 -21.02 -2.99 29.72
C GLN A 98 -19.84 -2.01 29.78
N HIS A 99 -18.65 -2.50 30.10
CA HIS A 99 -17.46 -1.70 30.36
C HIS A 99 -16.61 -1.54 29.11
N PHE A 100 -16.33 -2.65 28.43
CA PHE A 100 -15.66 -2.63 27.13
C PHE A 100 -16.17 -3.76 26.25
N LEU A 101 -15.94 -3.57 24.95
CA LEU A 101 -16.12 -4.56 23.90
C LEU A 101 -14.75 -4.84 23.28
N LEU A 102 -14.38 -6.11 23.18
CA LEU A 102 -13.23 -6.57 22.41
C LEU A 102 -13.74 -7.29 21.16
N ARG A 103 -13.20 -6.94 19.99
CA ARG A 103 -13.61 -7.52 18.71
C ARG A 103 -12.42 -7.90 17.84
N ARG A 104 -12.56 -8.93 17.01
CA ARG A 104 -11.59 -9.31 15.97
C ARG A 104 -12.32 -9.77 14.71
N ASN A 105 -11.85 -9.35 13.55
CA ASN A 105 -12.39 -9.83 12.27
C ASN A 105 -11.80 -11.20 11.93
N LEU A 106 -12.53 -12.27 12.25
CA LEU A 106 -12.08 -13.64 12.02
C LEU A 106 -12.05 -14.06 10.54
N LEU A 107 -12.65 -13.26 9.65
CA LEU A 107 -12.61 -13.50 8.20
C LEU A 107 -11.27 -13.03 7.58
N GLU A 108 -10.54 -12.15 8.26
CA GLU A 108 -9.27 -11.62 7.80
C GLU A 108 -8.10 -12.19 8.63
N PRO A 109 -7.22 -13.00 8.01
CA PRO A 109 -6.01 -13.48 8.67
C PRO A 109 -5.17 -12.31 9.17
N LEU A 110 -4.64 -12.44 10.39
CA LEU A 110 -3.79 -11.42 11.03
C LEU A 110 -4.49 -10.06 11.23
N SER A 111 -5.82 -10.02 11.26
CA SER A 111 -6.54 -8.82 11.70
C SER A 111 -6.23 -8.54 13.18
N PRO A 112 -6.10 -7.27 13.59
CA PRO A 112 -5.87 -6.95 15.00
C PRO A 112 -7.11 -7.21 15.85
N ALA A 113 -6.89 -7.52 17.13
CA ALA A 113 -7.94 -7.39 18.13
C ALA A 113 -8.10 -5.90 18.50
N VAL A 114 -9.34 -5.42 18.57
CA VAL A 114 -9.67 -4.03 18.85
C VAL A 114 -10.55 -3.95 20.09
N ILE A 115 -10.11 -3.18 21.09
CA ILE A 115 -10.87 -2.89 22.30
C ILE A 115 -11.56 -1.53 22.17
N THR A 116 -12.83 -1.46 22.55
CA THR A 116 -13.65 -0.24 22.57
C THR A 116 -14.11 0.03 24.00
N ASP A 117 -13.84 1.24 24.50
CA ASP A 117 -14.27 1.64 25.84
C ASP A 117 -15.73 2.09 25.80
N LEU A 118 -16.59 1.37 26.52
CA LEU A 118 -18.02 1.67 26.64
C LEU A 118 -18.37 2.23 28.03
N SER A 119 -17.35 2.41 28.87
CA SER A 119 -17.52 2.68 30.29
C SER A 119 -17.68 4.16 30.60
N SER A 120 -18.17 4.45 31.81
CA SER A 120 -18.21 5.81 32.35
C SER A 120 -16.90 6.17 33.07
N ASN A 121 -16.26 5.19 33.72
CA ASN A 121 -15.08 5.39 34.57
C ASN A 121 -13.75 5.08 33.88
N GLY A 122 -13.80 4.69 32.60
CA GLY A 122 -12.64 4.48 31.73
C GLY A 122 -12.17 3.04 31.67
N THR A 123 -11.83 2.65 30.46
CA THR A 123 -11.01 1.47 30.16
C THR A 123 -9.60 1.92 29.83
N TYR A 124 -8.60 1.18 30.32
CA TYR A 124 -7.19 1.51 30.19
C TYR A 124 -6.43 0.37 29.51
N VAL A 125 -5.46 0.71 28.67
CA VAL A 125 -4.50 -0.25 28.09
C VAL A 125 -3.10 0.23 28.41
N ASN A 126 -2.32 -0.60 29.11
CA ASN A 126 -0.99 -0.25 29.61
C ASN A 126 -0.97 1.07 30.42
N GLY A 127 -2.04 1.32 31.20
CA GLY A 127 -2.21 2.53 32.01
C GLY A 127 -2.73 3.75 31.27
N GLU A 128 -2.82 3.72 29.94
CA GLU A 128 -3.38 4.82 29.13
C GLU A 128 -4.88 4.66 28.95
N LYS A 129 -5.65 5.73 29.20
CA LYS A 129 -7.11 5.72 29.04
C LYS A 129 -7.49 5.72 27.56
N ILE A 130 -8.43 4.87 27.16
CA ILE A 130 -8.96 4.84 25.79
C ILE A 130 -9.97 6.00 25.58
N GLY A 131 -10.96 6.11 26.47
CA GLY A 131 -12.01 7.14 26.40
C GLY A 131 -13.31 6.60 25.83
N LYS A 132 -14.44 7.01 26.41
CA LYS A 132 -15.77 6.48 26.07
C LYS A 132 -16.09 6.63 24.57
N GLY A 133 -16.48 5.52 23.94
CA GLY A 133 -16.77 5.42 22.51
C GLY A 133 -15.53 5.27 21.63
N GLN A 134 -14.33 5.47 22.16
CA GLN A 134 -13.08 5.33 21.42
C GLN A 134 -12.60 3.89 21.41
N SER A 135 -11.77 3.57 20.42
CA SER A 135 -11.23 2.23 20.23
C SER A 135 -9.70 2.25 20.12
N ARG A 136 -9.07 1.13 20.45
CA ARG A 136 -7.63 0.91 20.34
C ARG A 136 -7.33 -0.50 19.85
N VAL A 137 -6.29 -0.68 19.06
CA VAL A 137 -5.74 -2.01 18.77
C VAL A 137 -5.01 -2.54 20.00
N LEU A 138 -5.26 -3.79 20.35
CA LEU A 138 -4.46 -4.53 21.34
C LEU A 138 -3.29 -5.26 20.67
N ASP A 139 -2.16 -5.26 21.35
CA ASP A 139 -0.99 -6.06 21.00
C ASP A 139 -0.71 -7.15 22.04
N ASP A 140 0.14 -8.13 21.69
CA ASP A 140 0.52 -9.20 22.59
C ASP A 140 1.13 -8.65 23.89
N ASN A 141 0.62 -9.14 25.02
CA ASN A 141 0.93 -8.71 26.40
C ASN A 141 0.33 -7.38 26.85
N ASP A 142 -0.57 -6.77 26.06
CA ASP A 142 -1.24 -5.56 26.52
C ASP A 142 -2.05 -5.81 27.79
N LYS A 143 -1.86 -4.94 28.78
CA LYS A 143 -2.56 -5.00 30.05
C LYS A 143 -3.82 -4.17 30.01
N ILE A 144 -4.96 -4.81 30.24
CA ILE A 144 -6.28 -4.18 30.24
C ILE A 144 -6.66 -3.84 31.67
N GLY A 145 -6.92 -2.56 31.93
CA GLY A 145 -7.42 -2.05 33.19
C GLY A 145 -8.81 -1.44 33.09
N VAL A 146 -9.52 -1.39 34.21
CA VAL A 146 -10.90 -0.87 34.29
C VAL A 146 -11.03 0.11 35.44
N THR A 147 -11.82 1.17 35.30
CA THR A 147 -12.12 2.18 36.34
C THR A 147 -10.95 3.07 36.78
N HIS A 148 -9.71 2.57 36.78
CA HIS A 148 -8.50 3.30 37.14
C HIS A 148 -7.27 2.60 36.51
N PRO A 149 -6.21 3.32 36.09
CA PRO A 149 -5.06 2.74 35.39
C PRO A 149 -4.31 1.65 36.19
N LYS A 150 -4.40 1.69 37.53
CA LYS A 150 -3.79 0.68 38.43
C LYS A 150 -4.64 -0.59 38.61
N VAL A 151 -5.91 -0.59 38.19
CA VAL A 151 -6.80 -1.76 38.29
C VAL A 151 -6.64 -2.58 37.00
N GLU A 152 -5.46 -3.15 36.80
CA GLU A 152 -5.21 -4.09 35.69
C GLU A 152 -5.94 -5.40 36.01
N ILE A 153 -6.82 -5.86 35.13
CA ILE A 153 -7.61 -7.09 35.32
C ILE A 153 -7.18 -8.21 34.38
N PHE A 154 -6.73 -7.88 33.16
CA PHE A 154 -6.31 -8.88 32.19
C PHE A 154 -5.00 -8.51 31.52
N ILE A 155 -4.24 -9.54 31.13
CA ILE A 155 -3.16 -9.46 30.13
C ILE A 155 -3.67 -10.15 28.88
N TYR A 156 -3.72 -9.44 27.77
CA TYR A 156 -4.12 -9.99 26.48
C TYR A 156 -2.96 -10.76 25.83
N LYS A 157 -3.26 -11.93 25.29
CA LYS A 157 -2.36 -12.74 24.47
C LYS A 157 -2.95 -12.93 23.09
N ASP A 158 -2.21 -12.49 22.07
CA ASP A 158 -2.59 -12.70 20.66
C ASP A 158 -2.03 -14.03 20.18
N LEU A 159 -2.91 -15.02 19.98
CA LEU A 159 -2.51 -16.37 19.60
C LEU A 159 -2.33 -16.54 18.09
N LEU A 160 -2.76 -15.55 17.28
CA LEU A 160 -2.64 -15.61 15.82
C LEU A 160 -1.43 -14.83 15.30
N LYS A 161 -0.77 -14.04 16.15
CA LYS A 161 0.40 -13.24 15.74
C LYS A 161 1.62 -14.14 15.61
N SER A 162 2.27 -14.15 14.44
CA SER A 162 3.53 -14.88 14.25
C SER A 162 4.73 -14.02 14.66
N GLU A 163 5.80 -14.66 15.18
CA GLU A 163 7.05 -13.97 15.55
C GLU A 163 7.87 -13.44 14.35
N GLN A 164 7.36 -13.60 13.11
CA GLN A 164 8.10 -13.32 11.88
C GLN A 164 8.12 -11.82 11.48
N ASP A 165 7.43 -10.95 12.23
CA ASP A 165 7.31 -9.52 11.94
C ASP A 165 8.19 -8.64 12.84
N LYS A 166 9.49 -8.94 12.88
CA LYS A 166 10.46 -8.09 13.59
C LYS A 166 10.67 -6.77 12.83
N VAL A 167 10.02 -5.72 13.33
CA VAL A 167 10.28 -4.32 12.97
C VAL A 167 10.93 -3.59 14.16
N PRO A 168 11.65 -2.47 13.94
CA PRO A 168 12.18 -1.64 15.01
C PRO A 168 11.13 -1.30 16.08
N LYS A 169 11.57 -1.14 17.34
CA LYS A 169 10.68 -0.93 18.49
C LYS A 169 9.85 0.35 18.35
N GLU A 170 10.38 1.35 17.68
CA GLU A 170 9.74 2.62 17.39
C GLU A 170 8.49 2.40 16.52
N ILE A 171 8.57 1.48 15.57
CA ILE A 171 7.47 1.13 14.67
C ILE A 171 6.46 0.25 15.38
N SER A 172 6.91 -0.83 16.02
CA SER A 172 6.00 -1.77 16.71
C SER A 172 5.28 -1.16 17.90
N LYS A 173 5.80 -0.08 18.51
CA LYS A 173 5.07 0.69 19.52
C LYS A 173 3.85 1.42 18.96
N LYS A 174 3.92 1.91 17.72
CA LYS A 174 2.87 2.74 17.11
C LYS A 174 1.93 1.95 16.21
N TYR A 175 2.44 0.93 15.54
CA TYR A 175 1.70 0.15 14.56
C TYR A 175 1.60 -1.32 14.94
N TYR A 176 0.42 -1.88 14.70
CA TYR A 176 0.23 -3.32 14.62
C TYR A 176 0.54 -3.77 13.19
N ILE A 177 1.47 -4.71 13.04
CA ILE A 177 1.88 -5.26 11.75
C ILE A 177 0.96 -6.44 11.42
N SER A 178 0.35 -6.38 10.24
CA SER A 178 -0.59 -7.39 9.75
C SER A 178 0.01 -8.05 8.49
N LYS A 179 -0.86 -8.62 7.64
CA LYS A 179 -0.50 -9.40 6.46
C LYS A 179 0.36 -8.61 5.45
N ILE A 180 1.12 -9.36 4.66
CA ILE A 180 1.81 -8.84 3.47
C ILE A 180 0.75 -8.48 2.42
N LEU A 181 0.86 -7.27 1.85
CA LEU A 181 0.04 -6.79 0.75
C LEU A 181 0.69 -7.07 -0.60
N GLY A 182 2.03 -7.03 -0.66
CA GLY A 182 2.79 -7.31 -1.87
C GLY A 182 4.28 -7.44 -1.60
N GLN A 183 5.00 -8.08 -2.52
CA GLN A 183 6.45 -8.22 -2.47
C GLN A 183 6.99 -8.06 -3.89
N GLY A 184 7.92 -7.11 -4.08
CA GLY A 184 8.49 -6.81 -5.39
C GLY A 184 9.96 -6.40 -5.32
N GLY A 185 10.51 -5.95 -6.45
CA GLY A 185 11.92 -5.52 -6.55
C GLY A 185 12.29 -4.38 -5.60
N CYS A 186 11.32 -3.55 -5.24
CA CYS A 186 11.49 -2.42 -4.32
C CYS A 186 11.32 -2.79 -2.83
N GLY A 187 11.05 -4.05 -2.50
CA GLY A 187 10.90 -4.53 -1.12
C GLY A 187 9.53 -5.17 -0.81
N VAL A 188 9.22 -5.26 0.48
CA VAL A 188 8.00 -5.91 0.99
C VAL A 188 7.02 -4.83 1.46
N VAL A 189 5.74 -4.93 1.09
CA VAL A 189 4.67 -4.05 1.55
C VAL A 189 3.77 -4.83 2.49
N LYS A 190 3.51 -4.30 3.70
CA LYS A 190 2.64 -4.90 4.71
C LYS A 190 1.47 -3.98 5.05
N LEU A 191 0.32 -4.57 5.38
CA LEU A 191 -0.78 -3.86 6.00
C LEU A 191 -0.40 -3.56 7.45
N VAL A 192 -0.62 -2.32 7.88
CA VAL A 192 -0.41 -1.93 9.27
C VAL A 192 -1.59 -1.13 9.81
N TYR A 193 -1.82 -1.21 11.11
CA TYR A 193 -2.87 -0.46 11.79
C TYR A 193 -2.24 0.48 12.80
N ASP A 194 -2.58 1.77 12.75
CA ASP A 194 -2.26 2.69 13.84
C ASP A 194 -2.95 2.19 15.10
N LYS A 195 -2.16 1.90 16.15
CA LYS A 195 -2.71 1.27 17.34
C LYS A 195 -3.69 2.15 18.08
N THR A 196 -3.54 3.48 17.99
CA THR A 196 -4.38 4.46 18.68
C THR A 196 -5.63 4.80 17.89
N LYS A 197 -5.50 5.05 16.60
CA LYS A 197 -6.60 5.49 15.73
C LYS A 197 -7.34 4.35 15.05
N CYS A 198 -6.80 3.13 15.13
CA CYS A 198 -7.27 1.95 14.40
C CYS A 198 -7.30 2.15 12.87
N THR A 199 -6.61 3.17 12.35
CA THR A 199 -6.57 3.49 10.92
C THR A 199 -5.60 2.56 10.20
N GLN A 200 -6.01 2.08 9.02
CA GLN A 200 -5.18 1.23 8.17
C GLN A 200 -4.22 2.04 7.31
N TYR A 201 -3.01 1.52 7.13
CA TYR A 201 -1.97 2.06 6.25
C TYR A 201 -1.24 0.92 5.53
N ALA A 202 -0.53 1.25 4.46
CA ALA A 202 0.46 0.35 3.86
C ALA A 202 1.85 0.74 4.36
N MET A 203 2.66 -0.22 4.79
CA MET A 203 4.04 0.00 5.17
C MET A 203 4.97 -0.70 4.19
N LYS A 204 5.73 0.08 3.43
CA LYS A 204 6.76 -0.42 2.53
C LYS A 204 8.09 -0.54 3.25
N ILE A 205 8.74 -1.69 3.14
CA ILE A 205 10.01 -2.02 3.77
C ILE A 205 11.06 -2.20 2.68
N ILE A 206 12.02 -1.29 2.64
CA ILE A 206 13.12 -1.28 1.67
C ILE A 206 14.41 -1.64 2.40
N LYS A 207 15.04 -2.76 2.04
CA LYS A 207 16.32 -3.16 2.65
C LYS A 207 17.45 -2.28 2.11
N LYS A 208 18.28 -1.76 3.01
CA LYS A 208 19.55 -1.12 2.66
C LYS A 208 20.54 -2.24 2.32
N SER A 209 20.76 -2.49 1.02
CA SER A 209 21.73 -3.51 0.60
C SER A 209 23.14 -3.06 0.99
N ARG A 210 23.83 -3.83 1.83
CA ARG A 210 25.21 -3.51 2.25
C ARG A 210 26.26 -3.80 1.15
N PHE A 211 25.99 -4.73 0.23
CA PHE A 211 26.93 -5.15 -0.81
C PHE A 211 26.20 -5.67 -2.05
N THR A 212 26.34 -5.00 -3.19
CA THR A 212 26.12 -5.63 -4.51
C THR A 212 27.41 -5.49 -5.31
N ASN A 213 27.98 -6.63 -5.71
CA ASN A 213 29.14 -6.74 -6.61
C ASN A 213 30.42 -6.00 -6.16
N GLY A 214 30.75 -6.00 -4.87
CA GLY A 214 32.00 -5.40 -4.37
C GLY A 214 32.04 -3.86 -4.40
N GLN A 215 30.94 -3.21 -4.78
CA GLN A 215 30.77 -1.76 -4.67
C GLN A 215 29.84 -1.43 -3.50
N ILE A 216 30.22 -0.41 -2.71
CA ILE A 216 29.39 0.15 -1.64
C ILE A 216 28.15 0.76 -2.31
N ASN A 217 26.97 0.28 -1.96
CA ASN A 217 25.74 0.88 -2.46
C ASN A 217 25.58 2.30 -1.91
N ASN A 218 25.27 3.23 -2.81
CA ASN A 218 24.94 4.64 -2.51
C ASN A 218 23.71 4.81 -1.57
N LEU A 219 23.01 3.71 -1.26
CA LEU A 219 21.91 3.63 -0.30
C LEU A 219 22.30 3.90 1.15
N ASN A 220 23.59 3.84 1.48
CA ASN A 220 24.05 4.07 2.86
C ASN A 220 24.28 5.55 3.18
N ASP A 221 24.09 6.47 2.22
CA ASP A 221 24.19 7.92 2.45
C ASP A 221 22.91 8.43 3.15
N PRO A 222 22.98 8.77 4.45
CA PRO A 222 21.80 9.21 5.20
C PRO A 222 21.23 10.54 4.67
N GLN A 223 22.06 11.39 4.04
CA GLN A 223 21.61 12.67 3.51
C GLN A 223 20.73 12.50 2.27
N LYS A 224 21.05 11.54 1.39
CA LYS A 224 20.22 11.21 0.22
C LYS A 224 18.87 10.62 0.61
N ILE A 225 18.86 9.71 1.58
CA ILE A 225 17.60 9.15 2.12
C ILE A 225 16.74 10.26 2.72
N THR A 226 17.35 11.13 3.54
CA THR A 226 16.63 12.23 4.19
C THR A 226 16.03 13.21 3.18
N ASN A 227 16.77 13.57 2.14
CA ASN A 227 16.28 14.44 1.08
C ASN A 227 15.11 13.84 0.31
N GLU A 228 15.21 12.57 -0.09
CA GLU A 228 14.13 11.89 -0.81
C GLU A 228 12.89 11.70 0.08
N VAL A 229 13.06 11.39 1.37
CA VAL A 229 11.96 11.34 2.35
C VAL A 229 11.27 12.70 2.48
N ASN A 230 12.04 13.79 2.51
CA ASN A 230 11.49 15.15 2.59
C ASN A 230 10.71 15.50 1.33
N ILE A 231 11.20 15.10 0.14
CA ILE A 231 10.47 15.25 -1.12
C ILE A 231 9.15 14.48 -1.04
N MET A 232 9.18 13.20 -0.68
CA MET A 232 7.96 12.36 -0.58
C MET A 232 6.94 12.91 0.41
N LYS A 233 7.38 13.53 1.51
CA LYS A 233 6.50 14.19 2.49
C LYS A 233 5.98 15.56 2.03
N ALA A 234 6.72 16.26 1.17
CA ALA A 234 6.34 17.59 0.67
C ALA A 234 5.32 17.52 -0.48
N LEU A 235 5.26 16.40 -1.20
CA LEU A 235 4.31 16.22 -2.31
C LEU A 235 2.87 16.16 -1.80
N ARG A 236 2.03 17.02 -2.36
CA ARG A 236 0.61 17.12 -2.06
C ARG A 236 -0.18 17.17 -3.36
N HIS A 237 -0.72 16.03 -3.76
CA HIS A 237 -1.63 15.92 -4.88
C HIS A 237 -2.61 14.76 -4.63
N PRO A 238 -3.90 14.90 -4.92
CA PRO A 238 -4.92 13.87 -4.65
C PRO A 238 -4.65 12.54 -5.37
N CYS A 239 -4.04 12.60 -6.56
CA CYS A 239 -3.65 11.42 -7.35
C CYS A 239 -2.20 10.96 -7.14
N ILE A 240 -1.56 11.36 -6.04
CA ILE A 240 -0.24 10.86 -5.61
C ILE A 240 -0.41 10.23 -4.23
N VAL A 241 0.16 9.04 -4.02
CA VAL A 241 0.09 8.38 -2.70
C VAL A 241 0.81 9.23 -1.65
N SER A 242 0.07 9.61 -0.61
CA SER A 242 0.58 10.38 0.51
C SER A 242 1.45 9.53 1.43
N THR A 243 2.62 10.06 1.77
CA THR A 243 3.47 9.50 2.81
C THR A 243 3.01 10.00 4.18
N LYS A 244 2.64 9.09 5.08
CA LYS A 244 2.28 9.42 6.46
C LYS A 244 3.53 9.69 7.28
N GLU A 245 4.48 8.77 7.24
CA GLU A 245 5.76 8.89 7.93
C GLU A 245 6.79 7.90 7.41
N VAL A 246 8.05 8.13 7.80
CA VAL A 246 9.18 7.29 7.42
C VAL A 246 10.03 7.03 8.64
N PHE A 247 10.44 5.78 8.82
CA PHE A 247 11.39 5.35 9.83
C PHE A 247 12.65 4.88 9.12
N ASP A 248 13.78 5.43 9.53
CA ASP A 248 15.08 5.01 9.03
C ASP A 248 15.78 4.14 10.06
N SER A 249 16.13 2.91 9.68
CA SER A 249 16.91 1.99 10.51
C SER A 249 18.26 1.68 9.85
N PRO A 250 19.22 1.08 10.57
CA PRO A 250 20.51 0.72 9.99
C PRO A 250 20.41 -0.21 8.77
N ASP A 251 19.40 -1.09 8.74
CA ASP A 251 19.27 -2.14 7.73
C ASP A 251 18.12 -1.92 6.74
N SER A 252 17.18 -1.02 7.05
CA SER A 252 15.98 -0.83 6.23
C SER A 252 15.34 0.54 6.42
N VAL A 253 14.68 1.01 5.37
CA VAL A 253 13.78 2.16 5.41
C VAL A 253 12.34 1.65 5.44
N TYR A 254 11.53 2.16 6.35
CA TYR A 254 10.11 1.81 6.48
C TYR A 254 9.26 3.04 6.17
N ILE A 255 8.46 2.97 5.11
CA ILE A 255 7.66 4.09 4.61
C ILE A 255 6.19 3.73 4.86
N VAL A 256 5.52 4.49 5.73
CA VAL A 256 4.09 4.35 5.99
C VAL A 256 3.33 5.25 5.02
N LEU A 257 2.47 4.65 4.23
CA LEU A 257 1.71 5.23 3.12
C LEU A 257 0.21 5.08 3.37
N GLU A 258 -0.60 5.96 2.77
CA GLU A 258 -2.05 5.74 2.71
C GLU A 258 -2.37 4.41 2.01
N LEU A 259 -3.34 3.66 2.55
CA LEU A 259 -3.73 2.36 2.01
C LEU A 259 -4.72 2.55 0.84
N MET A 260 -4.40 1.96 -0.30
CA MET A 260 -5.27 1.94 -1.48
C MET A 260 -6.11 0.66 -1.49
N GLN A 261 -7.41 0.77 -1.24
CA GLN A 261 -8.30 -0.40 -1.07
C GLN A 261 -8.71 -1.05 -2.39
N GLY A 262 -8.60 -0.31 -3.49
CA GLY A 262 -8.90 -0.78 -4.84
C GLY A 262 -7.80 -1.65 -5.46
N GLY A 263 -6.61 -1.70 -4.85
CA GLY A 263 -5.46 -2.44 -5.36
C GLY A 263 -4.81 -1.78 -6.57
N GLU A 264 -4.18 -2.60 -7.41
CA GLU A 264 -3.44 -2.15 -8.60
C GLU A 264 -4.37 -2.00 -9.82
N LEU A 265 -4.09 -1.01 -10.67
CA LEU A 265 -4.78 -0.87 -11.96
C LEU A 265 -4.52 -2.10 -12.86
N PHE A 266 -3.34 -2.71 -12.75
CA PHE A 266 -3.02 -3.96 -13.45
C PHE A 266 -4.06 -5.06 -13.19
N ASP A 267 -4.42 -5.28 -11.92
CA ASP A 267 -5.42 -6.28 -11.53
C ASP A 267 -6.80 -5.94 -12.08
N ARG A 268 -7.16 -4.66 -12.11
CA ARG A 268 -8.44 -4.20 -12.66
C ARG A 268 -8.54 -4.52 -14.15
N ILE A 269 -7.49 -4.23 -14.92
CA ILE A 269 -7.44 -4.54 -16.35
C ILE A 269 -7.47 -6.06 -16.56
N SER A 270 -6.63 -6.80 -15.82
CA SER A 270 -6.53 -8.26 -15.94
C SER A 270 -7.87 -8.96 -15.67
N LYS A 271 -8.64 -8.49 -14.69
CA LYS A 271 -9.98 -9.05 -14.37
C LYS A 271 -11.04 -8.74 -15.43
N GLN A 272 -10.98 -7.57 -16.06
CA GLN A 272 -11.96 -7.14 -17.06
C GLN A 272 -11.56 -7.50 -18.49
N GLY A 273 -10.32 -7.94 -18.70
CA GLY A 273 -9.70 -8.09 -20.02
C GLY A 273 -9.27 -6.75 -20.59
N GLN A 274 -10.20 -5.81 -20.77
CA GLN A 274 -9.93 -4.43 -21.19
C GLN A 274 -10.92 -3.47 -20.53
N LEU A 275 -10.54 -2.20 -20.40
CA LEU A 275 -11.42 -1.16 -19.89
C LEU A 275 -12.25 -0.54 -21.03
N SER A 276 -13.41 0.01 -20.69
CA SER A 276 -14.16 0.83 -21.64
C SER A 276 -13.36 2.10 -21.98
N GLU A 277 -13.60 2.68 -23.15
CA GLU A 277 -12.89 3.89 -23.57
C GLU A 277 -13.20 5.08 -22.63
N GLN A 278 -14.42 5.14 -22.08
CA GLN A 278 -14.83 6.14 -21.11
C GLN A 278 -14.15 5.97 -19.75
N LEU A 279 -14.08 4.73 -19.23
CA LEU A 279 -13.38 4.45 -17.99
C LEU A 279 -11.87 4.64 -18.13
N THR A 280 -11.31 4.27 -19.29
CA THR A 280 -9.91 4.55 -19.61
C THR A 280 -9.64 6.04 -19.62
N ARG A 281 -10.50 6.85 -20.22
CA ARG A 281 -10.37 8.32 -20.21
C ARG A 281 -10.39 8.87 -18.79
N PHE A 282 -11.31 8.36 -17.98
CA PHE A 282 -11.47 8.76 -16.59
C PHE A 282 -10.22 8.48 -15.74
N PHE A 283 -9.64 7.29 -15.81
CA PHE A 283 -8.39 6.99 -15.11
C PHE A 283 -7.19 7.69 -15.74
N PHE A 284 -7.04 7.61 -17.05
CA PHE A 284 -5.86 8.12 -17.75
C PHE A 284 -5.68 9.63 -17.57
N ARG A 285 -6.76 10.40 -17.56
CA ARG A 285 -6.70 11.83 -17.26
C ARG A 285 -6.13 12.10 -15.87
N GLN A 286 -6.56 11.37 -14.86
CA GLN A 286 -6.01 11.52 -13.50
C GLN A 286 -4.53 11.13 -13.42
N ILE A 287 -4.11 10.06 -14.10
CA ILE A 287 -2.70 9.64 -14.19
C ILE A 287 -1.86 10.76 -14.83
N VAL A 288 -2.29 11.31 -15.97
CA VAL A 288 -1.57 12.39 -16.66
C VAL A 288 -1.46 13.64 -15.79
N LEU A 289 -2.52 14.00 -15.05
CA LEU A 289 -2.49 15.12 -14.09
C LEU A 289 -1.47 14.88 -12.98
N ALA A 290 -1.42 13.67 -12.43
CA ALA A 290 -0.46 13.27 -11.40
C ALA A 290 0.99 13.32 -11.89
N VAL A 291 1.26 12.79 -13.10
CA VAL A 291 2.60 12.84 -13.71
C VAL A 291 3.01 14.28 -14.00
N LYS A 292 2.09 15.11 -14.52
CA LYS A 292 2.35 16.54 -14.75
C LYS A 292 2.72 17.27 -13.45
N TYR A 293 2.04 16.95 -12.35
CA TYR A 293 2.40 17.47 -11.02
C TYR A 293 3.80 17.02 -10.59
N LEU A 294 4.15 15.73 -10.74
CA LEU A 294 5.51 15.27 -10.43
C LEU A 294 6.57 16.01 -11.25
N HIS A 295 6.34 16.18 -12.55
CA HIS A 295 7.27 16.87 -13.45
C HIS A 295 7.42 18.36 -13.07
N SER A 296 6.34 19.03 -12.65
CA SER A 296 6.41 20.43 -12.17
C SER A 296 7.21 20.59 -10.88
N GLN A 297 7.29 19.52 -10.07
CA GLN A 297 8.14 19.43 -8.88
C GLN A 297 9.58 18.98 -9.20
N GLY A 298 9.93 18.80 -10.48
CA GLY A 298 11.25 18.35 -10.92
C GLY A 298 11.50 16.85 -10.72
N ILE A 299 10.42 16.05 -10.63
CA ILE A 299 10.49 14.61 -10.37
C ILE A 299 10.02 13.86 -11.62
N THR A 300 10.92 13.08 -12.23
CA THR A 300 10.57 12.08 -13.24
C THR A 300 10.35 10.74 -12.56
N HIS A 301 9.26 10.04 -12.89
CA HIS A 301 8.90 8.78 -12.24
C HIS A 301 9.83 7.63 -12.67
N ARG A 302 10.07 7.48 -13.99
CA ARG A 302 10.97 6.51 -14.64
C ARG A 302 10.56 5.03 -14.59
N ASP A 303 9.65 4.63 -13.70
CA ASP A 303 9.10 3.26 -13.63
C ASP A 303 7.56 3.25 -13.71
N LEU A 304 6.97 4.06 -14.61
CA LEU A 304 5.51 4.07 -14.75
C LEU A 304 5.02 2.77 -15.40
N LYS A 305 4.10 2.11 -14.72
CA LYS A 305 3.44 0.87 -15.17
C LYS A 305 2.11 0.70 -14.41
N PRO A 306 1.16 -0.12 -14.91
CA PRO A 306 -0.14 -0.30 -14.27
C PRO A 306 -0.09 -0.78 -12.81
N GLU A 307 0.98 -1.48 -12.40
CA GLU A 307 1.25 -1.94 -11.04
C GLU A 307 1.57 -0.78 -10.08
N ASN A 308 2.17 0.30 -10.61
CA ASN A 308 2.49 1.52 -9.85
C ASN A 308 1.37 2.58 -9.90
N VAL A 309 0.21 2.22 -10.48
CA VAL A 309 -1.01 3.04 -10.46
C VAL A 309 -2.04 2.31 -9.59
N LEU A 310 -2.32 2.85 -8.42
CA LEU A 310 -3.23 2.26 -7.45
C LEU A 310 -4.61 2.90 -7.51
N LEU A 311 -5.62 2.19 -7.05
CA LEU A 311 -7.01 2.62 -6.98
C LEU A 311 -7.42 2.85 -5.52
N GLU A 312 -8.00 4.00 -5.22
CA GLU A 312 -8.39 4.35 -3.84
C GLU A 312 -9.44 3.39 -3.28
N SER A 313 -10.46 3.05 -4.08
CA SER A 313 -11.56 2.15 -3.70
C SER A 313 -11.83 1.06 -4.76
N LYS A 314 -12.71 0.11 -4.42
CA LYS A 314 -13.14 -0.94 -5.35
C LYS A 314 -14.22 -0.49 -6.33
N GLU A 315 -14.69 0.75 -6.19
CA GLU A 315 -15.70 1.32 -7.09
C GLU A 315 -15.19 1.38 -8.53
N GLU A 316 -16.11 1.45 -9.48
CA GLU A 316 -15.78 1.50 -10.90
C GLU A 316 -15.04 2.80 -11.22
N GLU A 317 -15.63 3.94 -10.87
CA GLU A 317 -15.04 5.27 -11.00
C GLU A 317 -14.51 5.73 -9.64
N THR A 318 -13.20 5.62 -9.43
CA THR A 318 -12.50 5.98 -8.19
C THR A 318 -11.25 6.81 -8.48
N LEU A 319 -10.66 7.43 -7.44
CA LEU A 319 -9.39 8.12 -7.60
C LEU A 319 -8.26 7.14 -7.87
N VAL A 320 -7.42 7.49 -8.85
CA VAL A 320 -6.13 6.82 -9.06
C VAL A 320 -5.05 7.51 -8.25
N LYS A 321 -4.09 6.75 -7.72
CA LYS A 321 -2.89 7.30 -7.06
C LYS A 321 -1.63 6.66 -7.59
N ILE A 322 -0.70 7.48 -8.05
CA ILE A 322 0.64 7.02 -8.43
C ILE A 322 1.45 6.77 -7.16
N THR A 323 2.07 5.60 -7.08
CA THR A 323 3.01 5.21 -6.02
C THR A 323 4.42 5.05 -6.59
N ASP A 324 5.41 4.81 -5.74
CA ASP A 324 6.78 4.40 -6.11
C ASP A 324 7.58 5.42 -6.93
N PHE A 325 7.10 6.65 -7.02
CA PHE A 325 7.86 7.79 -7.50
C PHE A 325 9.09 8.02 -6.60
N GLY A 326 10.25 8.32 -7.20
CA GLY A 326 11.50 8.59 -6.48
C GLY A 326 12.21 7.35 -5.90
N LEU A 327 11.55 6.20 -5.80
CA LEU A 327 12.16 4.96 -5.27
C LEU A 327 13.21 4.34 -6.18
N SER A 328 13.14 4.65 -7.47
CA SER A 328 14.11 4.21 -8.46
C SER A 328 15.53 4.71 -8.15
N LYS A 329 15.67 5.84 -7.43
CA LYS A 329 16.96 6.32 -6.92
C LYS A 329 17.46 5.56 -5.69
N PHE A 330 16.56 5.05 -4.85
CA PHE A 330 16.94 4.25 -3.69
C PHE A 330 17.50 2.90 -4.15
N VAL A 331 16.85 2.20 -5.07
CA VAL A 331 17.29 0.84 -5.43
C VAL A 331 18.57 0.85 -6.31
N GLY A 332 19.03 2.04 -6.73
CA GLY A 332 20.27 2.28 -7.47
C GLY A 332 20.07 2.16 -8.98
N GLU A 333 20.84 2.90 -9.78
CA GLU A 333 20.71 2.93 -11.24
C GLU A 333 20.83 1.52 -11.89
N ASN A 334 21.56 0.61 -11.24
CA ASN A 334 21.71 -0.79 -11.66
C ASN A 334 20.48 -1.68 -11.38
N SER A 335 19.53 -1.25 -10.54
CA SER A 335 18.30 -2.02 -10.28
C SER A 335 17.18 -1.71 -11.27
N PHE A 336 17.25 -0.59 -12.00
CA PHE A 336 16.36 -0.31 -13.14
C PHE A 336 16.42 -1.44 -14.18
N MET A 337 17.52 -2.22 -14.19
CA MET A 337 17.73 -3.39 -15.04
C MET A 337 17.43 -4.74 -14.36
N LYS A 338 17.02 -4.76 -13.08
CA LYS A 338 16.78 -6.01 -12.33
C LYS A 338 15.43 -6.02 -11.62
N THR A 339 14.37 -5.78 -12.37
CA THR A 339 13.07 -6.35 -11.97
C THR A 339 13.17 -7.86 -12.26
N MET A 340 13.06 -8.68 -11.21
CA MET A 340 13.04 -10.13 -11.36
C MET A 340 11.95 -10.51 -12.38
N CYS A 341 12.35 -11.21 -13.44
CA CYS A 341 11.61 -11.46 -14.70
C CYS A 341 11.68 -10.37 -15.80
N GLY A 342 12.82 -9.70 -15.97
CA GLY A 342 13.55 -9.68 -17.25
C GLY A 342 12.97 -9.05 -18.53
N THR A 343 11.83 -8.35 -18.52
CA THR A 343 11.25 -7.81 -19.77
C THR A 343 11.00 -6.30 -19.71
N PRO A 344 11.70 -5.46 -20.51
CA PRO A 344 11.62 -4.00 -20.47
C PRO A 344 10.36 -3.45 -21.19
N LEU A 345 9.17 -3.92 -20.81
CA LEU A 345 7.92 -3.70 -21.55
C LEU A 345 7.44 -2.23 -21.58
N TYR A 346 7.84 -1.44 -20.60
CA TYR A 346 7.43 -0.04 -20.43
C TYR A 346 8.57 0.96 -20.69
N LEU A 347 9.78 0.47 -21.01
CA LEU A 347 10.95 1.33 -21.21
C LEU A 347 10.88 2.07 -22.54
N ALA A 348 11.25 3.34 -22.50
CA ALA A 348 11.33 4.17 -23.69
C ALA A 348 12.52 3.78 -24.59
N PRO A 349 12.44 4.01 -25.92
CA PRO A 349 13.49 3.64 -26.87
C PRO A 349 14.85 4.25 -26.52
N GLU A 350 14.88 5.51 -26.08
CA GLU A 350 16.09 6.23 -25.68
C GLU A 350 16.77 5.59 -24.47
N VAL A 351 16.00 5.06 -23.51
CA VAL A 351 16.52 4.34 -22.34
C VAL A 351 17.20 3.04 -22.76
N LEU A 352 16.60 2.33 -23.72
CA LEU A 352 17.17 1.10 -24.28
C LEU A 352 18.44 1.37 -25.11
N ARG A 353 18.50 2.49 -25.85
CA ARG A 353 19.65 2.84 -26.70
C ARG A 353 20.91 3.11 -25.88
N ALA A 354 20.78 3.86 -24.80
CA ALA A 354 21.93 4.19 -23.97
C ALA A 354 22.20 3.16 -22.86
N ASN A 355 21.63 1.96 -22.96
CA ASN A 355 21.84 0.85 -22.00
C ASN A 355 21.68 1.28 -20.53
N GLY A 356 20.80 2.26 -20.26
CA GLY A 356 20.62 2.83 -18.92
C GLY A 356 21.75 3.76 -18.41
N GLN A 357 22.73 4.11 -19.24
CA GLN A 357 23.94 4.87 -18.83
C GLN A 357 23.87 6.38 -19.05
N ASN A 358 22.84 6.91 -19.72
CA ASN A 358 22.68 8.36 -19.95
C ASN A 358 21.53 8.97 -19.13
N CYS A 359 21.64 10.26 -18.85
CA CYS A 359 20.53 11.04 -18.32
C CYS A 359 19.44 11.21 -19.39
N TYR A 360 18.22 10.76 -19.09
CA TYR A 360 17.03 10.98 -19.91
C TYR A 360 16.11 12.00 -19.25
N GLY A 361 15.40 12.76 -20.08
CA GLY A 361 14.44 13.75 -19.62
C GLY A 361 13.09 13.14 -19.19
N PRO A 362 12.14 14.00 -18.75
CA PRO A 362 10.80 13.59 -18.32
C PRO A 362 9.97 12.87 -19.39
N GLU A 363 10.36 12.96 -20.66
CA GLU A 363 9.64 12.41 -21.81
C GLU A 363 9.56 10.87 -21.79
N VAL A 364 10.43 10.21 -21.03
CA VAL A 364 10.37 8.75 -20.80
C VAL A 364 9.05 8.34 -20.15
N ASP A 365 8.52 9.17 -19.24
CA ASP A 365 7.24 8.90 -18.58
C ASP A 365 6.08 8.99 -19.58
N VAL A 366 6.18 9.85 -20.59
CA VAL A 366 5.17 9.95 -21.66
C VAL A 366 5.10 8.67 -22.49
N TRP A 367 6.25 8.05 -22.78
CA TRP A 367 6.27 6.76 -23.44
C TRP A 367 5.57 5.69 -22.60
N SER A 368 5.91 5.60 -21.31
CA SER A 368 5.30 4.66 -20.38
C SER A 368 3.79 4.89 -20.23
N LEU A 369 3.33 6.16 -20.23
CA LEU A 369 1.91 6.50 -20.30
C LEU A 369 1.27 5.97 -21.57
N GLY A 370 1.94 6.05 -22.72
CA GLY A 370 1.49 5.45 -23.97
C GLY A 370 1.29 3.94 -23.89
N VAL A 371 2.18 3.24 -23.18
CA VAL A 371 2.07 1.80 -22.93
C VAL A 371 0.90 1.48 -21.99
N ILE A 372 0.76 2.19 -20.87
CA ILE A 372 -0.37 2.05 -19.94
C ILE A 372 -1.69 2.29 -20.68
N PHE A 373 -1.75 3.33 -21.50
CA PHE A 373 -2.91 3.70 -22.30
C PHE A 373 -3.33 2.60 -23.26
N PHE A 374 -2.35 2.02 -23.97
CA PHE A 374 -2.56 0.90 -24.88
C PHE A 374 -3.20 -0.28 -24.13
N ILE A 375 -2.61 -0.69 -23.00
CA ILE A 375 -3.05 -1.85 -22.22
C ILE A 375 -4.47 -1.63 -21.67
N CYS A 376 -4.78 -0.43 -21.18
CA CYS A 376 -6.13 -0.11 -20.69
C CYS A 376 -7.20 -0.32 -21.78
N LEU A 377 -6.93 0.13 -23.02
CA LEU A 377 -7.89 0.05 -24.12
C LEU A 377 -8.00 -1.33 -24.76
N SER A 378 -6.92 -2.13 -24.76
CA SER A 378 -6.87 -3.36 -25.54
C SER A 378 -6.68 -4.64 -24.73
N GLY A 379 -6.22 -4.55 -23.48
CA GLY A 379 -6.00 -5.71 -22.62
C GLY A 379 -4.72 -6.49 -22.88
N TYR A 380 -3.84 -5.98 -23.75
CA TYR A 380 -2.57 -6.62 -24.07
C TYR A 380 -1.48 -5.58 -24.30
N LEU A 381 -0.22 -6.01 -24.34
CA LEU A 381 0.94 -5.11 -24.46
C LEU A 381 1.18 -4.65 -25.92
N PRO A 382 1.59 -3.39 -26.15
CA PRO A 382 1.96 -2.92 -27.49
C PRO A 382 3.18 -3.63 -28.07
N PHE A 383 4.08 -4.12 -27.21
CA PHE A 383 5.30 -4.82 -27.58
C PHE A 383 5.34 -6.16 -26.85
N SER A 384 5.56 -7.25 -27.58
CA SER A 384 5.56 -8.60 -27.00
C SER A 384 6.64 -9.46 -27.66
N PRO A 385 7.38 -10.29 -26.90
CA PRO A 385 8.28 -11.28 -27.47
C PRO A 385 7.55 -12.29 -28.40
N ASP A 386 6.24 -12.45 -28.25
CA ASP A 386 5.43 -13.36 -29.07
C ASP A 386 5.15 -12.82 -30.48
N TYR A 387 5.44 -11.53 -30.73
CA TYR A 387 5.31 -10.96 -32.05
C TYR A 387 6.43 -11.44 -32.97
N LYS A 388 6.06 -12.34 -33.87
CA LYS A 388 6.94 -12.90 -34.90
C LYS A 388 7.60 -11.78 -35.72
N ASN A 389 8.86 -12.00 -36.10
CA ASN A 389 9.71 -11.20 -37.00
C ASN A 389 10.63 -10.15 -36.35
N LEU A 390 10.40 -9.71 -35.10
CA LEU A 390 11.29 -8.76 -34.42
C LEU A 390 11.44 -9.12 -32.96
N THR A 391 12.66 -8.98 -32.43
CA THR A 391 12.88 -9.05 -30.99
C THR A 391 12.13 -7.91 -30.28
N LEU A 392 11.76 -8.11 -29.01
CA LEU A 392 11.09 -7.07 -28.22
C LEU A 392 11.86 -5.73 -28.24
N ARG A 393 13.20 -5.80 -28.12
CA ARG A 393 14.07 -4.63 -28.18
C ARG A 393 13.91 -3.89 -29.51
N GLU A 394 13.91 -4.59 -30.63
CA GLU A 394 13.74 -3.97 -31.95
C GLU A 394 12.36 -3.37 -32.15
N GLN A 395 11.31 -4.03 -31.65
CA GLN A 395 9.95 -3.50 -31.68
C GLN A 395 9.87 -2.14 -30.98
N ILE A 396 10.44 -2.03 -29.77
CA ILE A 396 10.48 -0.78 -29.02
C ILE A 396 11.34 0.26 -29.74
N LEU A 397 12.57 -0.10 -30.13
CA LEU A 397 13.51 0.82 -30.79
C LEU A 397 13.01 1.41 -32.11
N ARG A 398 12.16 0.66 -32.81
CA ARG A 398 11.52 1.06 -34.08
C ARG A 398 10.10 1.61 -33.89
N GLY A 399 9.55 1.56 -32.67
CA GLY A 399 8.16 1.95 -32.39
C GLY A 399 7.14 1.11 -33.16
N GLN A 400 7.44 -0.18 -33.37
CA GLN A 400 6.61 -1.08 -34.15
C GLN A 400 5.68 -1.89 -33.24
N TYR A 401 4.40 -1.55 -33.29
CA TYR A 401 3.31 -2.23 -32.60
C TYR A 401 2.09 -2.33 -33.52
N LYS A 402 1.16 -3.23 -33.21
CA LYS A 402 0.01 -3.52 -34.08
C LYS A 402 -1.30 -3.29 -33.35
N PHE A 403 -2.28 -2.76 -34.07
CA PHE A 403 -3.67 -2.73 -33.63
C PHE A 403 -4.37 -3.99 -34.12
N SER A 404 -4.41 -5.02 -33.27
CA SER A 404 -5.20 -6.22 -33.58
C SER A 404 -6.66 -5.85 -33.84
N ALA A 405 -7.20 -6.27 -34.98
CA ALA A 405 -8.57 -5.96 -35.37
C ALA A 405 -9.59 -6.45 -34.32
N ALA A 406 -9.30 -7.57 -33.65
CA ALA A 406 -10.16 -8.14 -32.61
C ALA A 406 -10.42 -7.16 -31.44
N HIS A 407 -9.41 -6.42 -30.99
CA HIS A 407 -9.52 -5.54 -29.82
C HIS A 407 -9.74 -4.07 -30.22
N TRP A 408 -9.15 -3.65 -31.34
CA TRP A 408 -9.12 -2.23 -31.72
C TRP A 408 -10.23 -1.80 -32.67
N LYS A 409 -11.11 -2.71 -33.13
CA LYS A 409 -12.21 -2.38 -34.04
C LYS A 409 -13.16 -1.32 -33.48
N LYS A 410 -13.48 -1.39 -32.18
CA LYS A 410 -14.42 -0.49 -31.51
C LYS A 410 -13.77 0.75 -30.89
N ILE A 411 -12.44 0.81 -30.87
CA ILE A 411 -11.70 1.94 -30.28
C ILE A 411 -11.66 3.11 -31.28
N SER A 412 -11.98 4.30 -30.78
CA SER A 412 -12.10 5.50 -31.60
C SER A 412 -10.79 5.89 -32.31
N LEU A 413 -10.92 6.60 -33.43
CA LEU A 413 -9.76 7.15 -34.14
C LEU A 413 -8.98 8.16 -33.28
N PRO A 414 -9.61 9.09 -32.52
CA PRO A 414 -8.90 9.99 -31.61
C PRO A 414 -8.02 9.26 -30.58
N ALA A 415 -8.47 8.14 -30.00
CA ALA A 415 -7.64 7.34 -29.08
C ALA A 415 -6.39 6.81 -29.78
N LYS A 416 -6.57 6.24 -30.97
CA LYS A 416 -5.46 5.68 -31.77
C LYS A 416 -4.43 6.74 -32.15
N LEU A 417 -4.89 7.95 -32.48
CA LEU A 417 -4.02 9.09 -32.79
C LEU A 417 -3.25 9.57 -31.57
N LEU A 418 -3.92 9.76 -30.42
CA LEU A 418 -3.27 10.16 -29.17
C LEU A 418 -2.17 9.17 -28.77
N MET A 419 -2.48 7.87 -28.80
CA MET A 419 -1.52 6.81 -28.53
C MET A 419 -0.30 6.82 -29.46
N LYS A 420 -0.49 7.02 -30.77
CA LYS A 420 0.62 7.15 -31.72
C LYS A 420 1.55 8.32 -31.38
N ARG A 421 0.98 9.45 -30.93
CA ARG A 421 1.77 10.62 -30.53
C ARG A 421 2.57 10.37 -29.24
N MET A 422 2.05 9.54 -28.31
CA MET A 422 2.78 9.12 -27.10
C MET A 422 3.88 8.10 -27.40
N LEU A 423 3.58 7.08 -28.21
CA LEU A 423 4.53 6.04 -28.63
C LEU A 423 5.39 6.48 -29.83
N THR A 424 5.76 7.75 -29.87
CA THR A 424 6.68 8.31 -30.88
C THR A 424 8.13 8.12 -30.43
N VAL A 425 8.93 7.45 -31.25
CA VAL A 425 10.33 7.10 -30.95
C VAL A 425 11.23 8.34 -30.85
N ASN A 426 11.04 9.33 -31.72
CA ASN A 426 11.78 10.58 -31.65
C ASN A 426 11.25 11.42 -30.48
N VAL A 427 12.10 11.64 -29.46
CA VAL A 427 11.76 12.38 -28.24
C VAL A 427 11.26 13.79 -28.54
N ASP A 428 11.91 14.51 -29.45
CA ASP A 428 11.56 15.90 -29.80
C ASP A 428 10.20 16.02 -30.50
N LYS A 429 9.69 14.90 -31.05
CA LYS A 429 8.37 14.83 -31.70
C LYS A 429 7.32 14.18 -30.81
N ARG A 430 7.72 13.64 -29.65
CA ARG A 430 6.81 12.99 -28.71
C ARG A 430 5.93 14.06 -28.08
N ILE A 431 4.64 13.77 -27.99
CA ILE A 431 3.67 14.69 -27.41
C ILE A 431 4.01 15.04 -25.97
N THR A 432 3.76 16.28 -25.55
CA THR A 432 3.93 16.71 -24.17
C THR A 432 2.70 16.39 -23.30
N LEU A 433 2.84 16.42 -21.97
CA LEU A 433 1.72 16.20 -21.04
C LEU A 433 0.60 17.23 -21.23
N ASP A 434 0.95 18.49 -21.52
CA ASP A 434 -0.01 19.56 -21.83
C ASP A 434 -0.81 19.26 -23.09
N GLU A 435 -0.14 18.85 -24.16
CA GLU A 435 -0.80 18.47 -25.40
C GLU A 435 -1.64 17.20 -25.23
N ILE A 436 -1.23 16.24 -24.38
CA ILE A 436 -2.08 15.09 -24.04
C ILE A 436 -3.37 15.57 -23.38
N LEU A 437 -3.28 16.38 -22.32
CA LEU A 437 -4.46 16.88 -21.60
C LEU A 437 -5.40 17.67 -22.52
N ASN A 438 -4.87 18.41 -23.49
CA ASN A 438 -5.62 19.22 -24.45
C ASN A 438 -6.08 18.44 -25.70
N HIS A 439 -5.69 17.17 -25.84
CA HIS A 439 -6.10 16.35 -26.99
C HIS A 439 -7.62 16.12 -26.98
N SER A 440 -8.25 16.12 -28.16
CA SER A 440 -9.72 15.98 -28.28
C SER A 440 -10.28 14.74 -27.57
N TRP A 441 -9.55 13.62 -27.62
CA TRP A 441 -9.90 12.41 -26.89
C TRP A 441 -9.99 12.59 -25.36
N MET A 442 -9.24 13.53 -24.78
CA MET A 442 -9.21 13.80 -23.33
C MET A 442 -10.25 14.84 -22.88
N GLN A 443 -10.91 15.50 -23.82
CA GLN A 443 -11.79 16.65 -23.61
C GLN A 443 -13.27 16.25 -23.55
N ASP A 444 -13.58 15.27 -22.70
CA ASP A 444 -14.95 14.85 -22.41
C ASP A 444 -15.47 15.63 -21.18
N PRO A 445 -16.45 16.53 -21.33
CA PRO A 445 -16.91 17.39 -20.25
C PRO A 445 -17.45 16.63 -19.04
N ILE A 446 -18.13 15.50 -19.26
CA ILE A 446 -18.74 14.70 -18.20
C ILE A 446 -17.63 14.05 -17.37
N VAL A 447 -16.67 13.43 -18.04
CA VAL A 447 -15.52 12.80 -17.38
C VAL A 447 -14.70 13.83 -16.60
N ILE A 448 -14.48 15.01 -17.17
CA ILE A 448 -13.77 16.11 -16.51
C ILE A 448 -14.50 16.53 -15.23
N MET A 449 -15.81 16.82 -15.30
CA MET A 449 -16.59 17.22 -14.14
C MET A 449 -16.56 16.18 -13.01
N LYS A 450 -16.67 14.88 -13.36
CA LYS A 450 -16.58 13.79 -12.38
C LYS A 450 -15.22 13.76 -11.67
N ILE A 451 -14.14 13.88 -12.44
CA ILE A 451 -12.79 13.92 -11.87
C ILE A 451 -12.64 15.13 -10.96
N GLU A 452 -12.98 16.33 -11.44
CA GLU A 452 -12.86 17.57 -10.65
C GLU A 452 -13.59 17.46 -9.31
N ARG A 453 -14.80 16.91 -9.31
CA ARG A 453 -15.56 16.63 -8.08
C ARG A 453 -14.79 15.74 -7.11
N LEU A 454 -14.29 14.59 -7.57
CA LEU A 454 -13.53 13.67 -6.72
C LEU A 454 -12.23 14.28 -6.17
N LEU A 455 -11.52 15.05 -7.00
CA LEU A 455 -10.30 15.73 -6.57
C LEU A 455 -10.60 16.73 -5.44
N ILE A 456 -11.68 17.51 -5.56
CA ILE A 456 -12.10 18.48 -4.53
C ILE A 456 -12.52 17.77 -3.24
N GLU A 457 -13.35 16.74 -3.33
CA GLU A 457 -13.81 15.96 -2.18
C GLU A 457 -12.63 15.37 -1.40
N SER A 458 -11.64 14.81 -2.11
CA SER A 458 -10.44 14.23 -1.47
C SER A 458 -9.56 15.26 -0.73
N MET A 459 -9.56 16.51 -1.18
CA MET A 459 -8.78 17.57 -0.54
C MET A 459 -9.48 18.11 0.72
N GLN A 460 -10.80 18.29 0.68
CA GLN A 460 -11.57 18.71 1.85
C GLN A 460 -11.44 17.70 3.00
N VAL A 461 -11.49 16.41 2.71
CA VAL A 461 -11.29 15.35 3.72
C VAL A 461 -9.89 15.42 4.37
N LYS A 462 -8.86 15.76 3.59
CA LYS A 462 -7.48 15.91 4.09
C LYS A 462 -7.29 17.16 4.96
N ASP A 463 -8.01 18.25 4.70
CA ASP A 463 -7.95 19.46 5.53
C ASP A 463 -8.79 19.31 6.81
N PHE A 464 -9.98 18.72 6.75
CA PHE A 464 -10.79 18.40 7.95
C PHE A 464 -10.10 17.41 8.89
N SER A 465 -9.35 16.44 8.36
CA SER A 465 -8.54 15.52 9.19
C SER A 465 -7.30 16.16 9.81
N GLN A 466 -6.85 17.34 9.34
CA GLN A 466 -5.82 18.16 9.98
C GLN A 466 -6.42 19.17 10.97
N LEU A 467 -7.63 19.68 10.70
CA LEU A 467 -8.35 20.64 11.55
C LEU A 467 -9.02 20.01 12.78
N THR A 468 -9.35 18.71 12.76
CA THR A 468 -9.93 17.97 13.91
C THR A 468 -8.99 17.82 15.12
N VAL A 469 -7.83 18.49 15.13
CA VAL A 469 -7.01 18.68 16.34
C VAL A 469 -7.44 19.93 17.13
N TYR A 470 -8.20 20.87 16.56
CA TYR A 470 -8.69 22.03 17.30
C TYR A 470 -10.11 22.46 16.89
N GLN A 471 -10.99 22.39 17.89
CA GLN A 471 -12.26 23.10 18.07
C GLN A 471 -13.54 22.50 17.43
N ASN A 472 -14.45 22.14 18.35
CA ASN A 472 -15.90 22.08 18.18
C ASN A 472 -16.46 23.52 18.21
N SER A 473 -17.36 23.88 17.28
CA SER A 473 -18.66 24.53 17.54
C SER A 473 -19.26 25.12 16.25
N ASP A 474 -20.46 24.63 15.94
CA ASP A 474 -21.68 25.34 15.49
C ASP A 474 -21.81 26.01 14.09
N GLU A 475 -22.90 25.58 13.45
CA GLU A 475 -23.90 26.29 12.64
C GLU A 475 -23.84 26.33 11.09
N GLU A 476 -25.06 26.51 10.56
CA GLU A 476 -25.72 25.83 9.45
C GLU A 476 -26.01 26.73 8.22
N ASN A 477 -26.25 26.04 7.09
CA ASN A 477 -27.19 26.35 5.97
C ASN A 477 -26.97 27.55 5.01
N ASN A 478 -26.76 27.25 3.70
CA ASN A 478 -27.67 27.67 2.60
C ASN A 478 -27.30 26.98 1.26
N SER A 479 -28.21 26.24 0.61
CA SER A 479 -27.86 25.24 -0.44
C SER A 479 -27.98 25.66 -1.90
N ASP A 480 -28.66 26.75 -2.27
CA ASP A 480 -29.09 26.90 -3.69
C ASP A 480 -28.42 28.04 -4.49
N SER A 481 -27.50 28.80 -3.90
CA SER A 481 -26.57 29.71 -4.62
C SER A 481 -25.15 29.12 -4.79
N VAL A 482 -24.99 27.89 -4.30
CA VAL A 482 -23.74 27.14 -4.13
C VAL A 482 -23.22 26.67 -5.49
N THR A 483 -24.05 26.11 -6.36
CA THR A 483 -23.59 25.39 -7.57
C THR A 483 -22.83 26.26 -8.57
N ALA A 484 -23.25 27.52 -8.80
CA ALA A 484 -22.57 28.41 -9.76
C ALA A 484 -21.27 29.01 -9.19
N ARG A 485 -21.26 29.37 -7.90
CA ARG A 485 -20.04 29.82 -7.19
C ARG A 485 -19.04 28.67 -7.02
N HIS A 486 -19.50 27.44 -6.79
CA HIS A 486 -18.63 26.28 -6.65
C HIS A 486 -17.89 25.94 -7.95
N VAL A 487 -18.49 26.13 -9.14
CA VAL A 487 -17.80 25.92 -10.42
C VAL A 487 -16.71 26.98 -10.68
N THR A 488 -16.92 28.24 -10.28
CA THR A 488 -15.91 29.30 -10.44
C THR A 488 -14.80 29.20 -9.39
N THR A 489 -15.16 28.84 -8.14
CA THR A 489 -14.21 28.59 -7.05
C THR A 489 -13.43 27.30 -7.26
N ALA A 490 -14.02 26.25 -7.85
CA ALA A 490 -13.34 25.01 -8.24
C ALA A 490 -12.32 25.25 -9.35
N LYS A 491 -12.68 26.04 -10.38
CA LYS A 491 -11.72 26.43 -11.43
C LYS A 491 -10.57 27.27 -10.89
N ARG A 492 -10.81 28.18 -9.94
CA ARG A 492 -9.75 28.90 -9.23
C ARG A 492 -8.93 27.99 -8.35
N ALA A 493 -9.54 27.13 -7.54
CA ALA A 493 -8.83 26.19 -6.67
C ALA A 493 -7.95 25.21 -7.48
N LEU A 494 -8.44 24.68 -8.61
CA LEU A 494 -7.65 23.84 -9.52
C LEU A 494 -6.54 24.64 -10.21
N SER A 495 -6.83 25.85 -10.71
CA SER A 495 -5.83 26.76 -11.29
C SER A 495 -4.73 27.13 -10.29
N ASP A 496 -5.11 27.39 -9.04
CA ASP A 496 -4.21 27.68 -7.93
C ASP A 496 -3.43 26.41 -7.55
N ILE A 497 -4.02 25.21 -7.53
CA ILE A 497 -3.28 23.95 -7.33
C ILE A 497 -2.23 23.71 -8.43
N TYR A 498 -2.55 24.02 -9.69
CA TYR A 498 -1.62 23.90 -10.81
C TYR A 498 -0.58 25.04 -10.87
N SER A 499 -0.79 26.15 -10.13
CA SER A 499 0.05 27.36 -10.17
C SER A 499 0.72 27.76 -8.85
N SER A 500 0.30 27.22 -7.70
CA SER A 500 0.57 27.76 -6.36
C SER A 500 1.19 26.78 -5.36
N CYS A 501 1.62 25.59 -5.78
CA CYS A 501 2.56 24.84 -4.94
C CYS A 501 3.93 25.51 -5.10
N GLU A 502 4.41 26.20 -4.04
CA GLU A 502 5.80 26.65 -4.00
C GLU A 502 6.69 25.48 -4.42
N PRO A 503 7.41 25.60 -5.55
CA PRO A 503 8.11 24.46 -6.08
C PRO A 503 9.21 24.08 -5.09
N ILE A 504 9.31 22.80 -4.72
CA ILE A 504 10.22 22.26 -3.68
C ILE A 504 11.52 23.08 -3.65
N PRO A 505 11.97 23.61 -2.50
CA PRO A 505 13.11 24.54 -2.44
C PRO A 505 14.28 24.07 -3.32
N LYS A 506 14.89 24.95 -4.12
CA LYS A 506 15.98 24.56 -5.05
C LYS A 506 17.11 23.76 -4.40
N LYS A 507 17.39 24.01 -3.11
CA LYS A 507 18.35 23.27 -2.26
C LYS A 507 17.99 21.80 -1.99
N LEU A 508 16.72 21.44 -2.16
CA LEU A 508 16.19 20.07 -2.08
C LEU A 508 15.95 19.47 -3.48
N ARG A 509 16.04 20.28 -4.55
CA ARG A 509 16.06 19.78 -5.93
C ARG A 509 17.45 19.23 -6.18
N ILE A 510 17.51 18.01 -6.72
CA ILE A 510 18.77 17.43 -7.18
C ILE A 510 19.04 17.99 -8.57
N ASP A 511 20.28 18.42 -8.82
CA ASP A 511 20.73 18.99 -10.08
C ASP A 511 20.19 18.22 -11.28
N THR A 512 19.37 18.89 -12.09
CA THR A 512 19.18 18.50 -13.48
C THR A 512 20.54 18.59 -14.14
N CYS A 513 21.11 17.46 -14.58
CA CYS A 513 22.37 17.43 -15.31
C CYS A 513 22.33 18.48 -16.42
N LYS A 514 23.17 19.51 -16.31
CA LYS A 514 23.43 20.42 -17.42
C LYS A 514 24.01 19.57 -18.54
N ILE A 515 23.31 19.52 -19.67
CA ILE A 515 23.86 19.02 -20.92
C ILE A 515 25.05 19.95 -21.22
N GLN A 516 26.27 19.46 -21.00
CA GLN A 516 27.46 20.13 -21.53
C GLN A 516 27.40 19.95 -23.04
N ASN A 517 26.97 21.01 -23.73
CA ASN A 517 27.26 21.15 -25.15
C ASN A 517 28.76 21.40 -25.26
N ASP A 518 29.51 20.36 -25.64
CA ASP A 518 30.91 20.50 -26.07
C ASP A 518 30.94 21.22 -27.42
N ASP A 519 30.89 22.55 -27.38
CA ASP A 519 31.34 23.41 -28.48
C ASP A 519 32.86 23.51 -28.42
N THR A 520 33.58 22.48 -28.88
CA THR A 520 35.01 22.61 -29.19
C THR A 520 35.17 23.16 -30.60
N ARG A 521 35.19 24.49 -30.70
CA ARG A 521 35.84 25.18 -31.82
C ARG A 521 37.32 24.84 -31.81
N SER A 522 37.77 24.06 -32.80
CA SER A 522 39.18 23.83 -33.08
C SER A 522 39.83 25.11 -33.64
N THR A 523 40.54 25.83 -32.79
CA THR A 523 41.57 26.78 -33.22
C THR A 523 42.88 26.01 -33.40
N ASN A 524 43.26 25.72 -34.64
CA ASN A 524 44.61 25.29 -34.98
C ASN A 524 45.54 26.50 -35.04
N SER A 525 46.56 26.53 -34.19
CA SER A 525 47.74 27.38 -34.34
C SER A 525 49.02 26.57 -34.11
N TYR A 526 49.77 26.40 -35.21
CA TYR A 526 51.23 26.45 -35.38
C TYR A 526 52.23 25.72 -34.46
N GLY A 527 53.25 25.13 -35.12
CA GLY A 527 54.61 24.89 -34.62
C GLY A 527 55.10 23.46 -34.90
N SER A 528 55.57 23.08 -36.10
CA SER A 528 56.97 23.16 -36.60
C SER A 528 58.06 22.85 -35.57
N GLU A 529 58.74 21.71 -35.74
CA GLU A 529 60.21 21.62 -35.86
C GLU A 529 60.64 20.17 -36.21
N GLU A 530 61.49 20.11 -37.24
CA GLU A 530 62.42 19.06 -37.74
C GLU A 530 61.97 17.63 -38.06
#